data_AF-A0A2S9GCJ1-F1
#
_entry.id   AF-A0A2S9GCJ1-F1
#
_cell.length_a   1.000
_cell.length_b   1.000
_cell.length_c   1.000
_cell.angle_alpha   90.00
_cell.angle_beta   90.00
_cell.angle_gamma   90.00
#
_symmetry.space_group_name_H-M   'P 1'
#
loop_
_entity.id
_entity.type
_entity.pdbx_description
1 polymer ?
#
loop_
_entity_poly.entity_id
_entity_poly.type
_entity_poly.pdbx_seq_one_letter_code
_entity_poly.pdbx_strand_id
1 'polypeptide(L)' 'EDIEFEGLDGSVHAVFIRAPWVERVGPDVEVLAHAAGHPVAVRQGRMLATAFHPEVTGDRRVHKLFVDSLL' A
#
# COMPACT_ATOMS: atom_id res chain seq x y z
N GLU A 1 12.34 0.89 1.25
CA GLU A 1 12.17 1.98 2.23
C GLU A 1 11.15 1.54 3.25
N ASP A 2 11.34 1.86 4.52
CA ASP A 2 10.35 1.53 5.54
C ASP A 2 9.30 2.65 5.59
N ILE A 3 8.05 2.29 5.34
CA ILE A 3 6.91 3.22 5.25
C ILE A 3 5.89 2.91 6.33
N GLU A 4 5.29 3.96 6.89
CA GLU A 4 4.08 3.81 7.71
C GLU A 4 2.91 3.37 6.82
N PHE A 5 2.09 2.47 7.34
CA PHE A 5 0.98 1.88 6.59
C PHE A 5 -0.28 1.83 7.46
N GLU A 6 -1.29 2.59 7.07
CA GLU A 6 -2.58 2.66 7.74
C GLU A 6 -3.25 1.28 7.79
N GLY A 7 -3.66 0.87 9.00
CA GLY A 7 -4.28 -0.43 9.24
C GLY A 7 -3.29 -1.59 9.46
N LEU A 8 -1.99 -1.33 9.56
CA LEU A 8 -0.98 -2.30 9.98
C LEU A 8 -0.20 -1.79 11.19
N ASP A 9 0.16 -2.70 12.11
CA ASP A 9 0.96 -2.34 13.28
C ASP A 9 2.44 -2.14 12.91
N GLY A 10 2.89 -0.88 12.86
CA GLY A 10 4.27 -0.51 12.56
C GLY A 10 4.64 -0.53 11.07
N SER A 11 5.87 -0.13 10.76
CA SER A 11 6.30 0.11 9.38
C SER A 11 6.35 -1.15 8.51
N VAL A 12 6.19 -0.97 7.20
CA VAL A 12 6.33 -2.00 6.15
C VAL A 12 7.56 -1.69 5.30
N HIS A 13 8.39 -2.70 5.03
CA HIS A 13 9.49 -2.55 4.09
C HIS A 13 8.98 -2.57 2.64
N ALA A 14 8.89 -1.42 2.00
CA ALA A 14 8.43 -1.28 0.62
C ALA A 14 9.58 -1.39 -0.39
N VAL A 15 9.46 -2.33 -1.33
CA VAL A 15 10.41 -2.56 -2.42
C VAL A 15 9.86 -1.98 -3.72
N PHE A 16 10.50 -0.94 -4.26
CA PHE A 16 10.08 -0.25 -5.48
C PHE A 16 10.95 -0.67 -6.67
N ILE A 17 10.34 -1.18 -7.75
CA ILE A 17 11.05 -1.57 -8.98
C ILE A 17 10.37 -0.90 -10.17
N ARG A 18 10.96 0.17 -10.69
CA ARG A 18 10.35 1.02 -11.74
C ARG A 18 8.90 1.42 -11.38
N ALA A 19 8.71 1.78 -10.12
CA ALA A 19 7.40 2.03 -9.53
C ALA A 19 6.72 3.25 -10.18
N PRO A 20 5.41 3.17 -10.44
CA PRO A 20 4.60 4.35 -10.74
C PRO A 20 4.41 5.21 -9.48
N TRP A 21 3.94 6.44 -9.63
CA TRP A 21 3.41 7.24 -8.53
C TRP A 21 1.93 7.55 -8.75
N VAL A 22 1.18 7.71 -7.66
CA VAL A 22 -0.21 8.17 -7.72
C VAL A 22 -0.20 9.69 -7.83
N GLU A 23 -0.67 10.21 -8.97
CA GLU A 23 -0.73 11.67 -9.20
C GLU A 23 -1.94 12.30 -8.50
N ARG A 24 -3.08 11.60 -8.48
CA ARG A 24 -4.36 12.09 -7.93
C ARG A 24 -5.18 10.93 -7.38
N VAL A 25 -5.97 11.23 -6.34
CA VAL A 25 -6.94 10.31 -5.75
C VAL A 25 -8.35 10.90 -5.85
N GLY A 26 -9.35 10.02 -5.99
CA GLY A 26 -10.77 10.40 -5.93
C GLY A 26 -11.25 10.59 -4.49
N PRO A 27 -12.46 11.14 -4.28
CA PRO A 27 -13.00 11.40 -2.95
C PRO A 27 -13.22 10.13 -2.11
N ASP A 28 -13.49 8.99 -2.77
CA ASP A 28 -13.76 7.71 -2.11
C ASP A 28 -12.50 6.83 -1.95
N VAL A 29 -11.32 7.37 -2.26
CA VAL A 29 -10.05 6.64 -2.19
C VAL A 29 -9.34 6.98 -0.89
N GLU A 30 -9.07 5.95 -0.09
CA GLU A 30 -8.26 6.02 1.11
C GLU A 30 -6.79 5.88 0.75
N VAL A 31 -5.94 6.80 1.21
CA VAL A 31 -4.48 6.66 1.10
C VAL A 31 -3.98 5.94 2.34
N LEU A 32 -3.35 4.78 2.13
CA LEU A 32 -2.86 3.92 3.21
C LEU A 32 -1.39 4.16 3.53
N ALA A 33 -0.58 4.57 2.55
CA ALA A 33 0.82 4.83 2.77
C ALA A 33 1.39 5.85 1.78
N HIS A 34 2.41 6.57 2.23
CA HIS A 34 3.16 7.54 1.44
C HIS A 34 4.65 7.16 1.39
N ALA A 35 5.30 7.43 0.26
CA ALA A 35 6.76 7.42 0.12
C ALA A 35 7.19 8.59 -0.76
N ALA A 36 8.31 9.24 -0.42
CA ALA A 36 8.80 10.41 -1.14
C ALA A 36 7.72 11.48 -1.44
N GLY A 37 6.78 11.70 -0.51
CA GLY A 37 5.69 12.67 -0.64
C GLY A 37 4.52 12.26 -1.54
N HIS A 38 4.50 11.04 -2.09
CA HIS A 38 3.45 10.55 -2.98
C HIS A 38 2.71 9.35 -2.36
N PRO A 39 1.40 9.18 -2.62
CA PRO A 39 0.69 7.95 -2.25
C PRO A 39 1.29 6.74 -2.96
N VAL A 40 1.55 5.67 -2.21
CA VAL A 40 2.12 4.42 -2.72
C VAL A 40 1.30 3.18 -2.35
N ALA A 41 0.30 3.33 -1.47
CA ALA A 41 -0.74 2.35 -1.25
C ALA A 41 -2.08 3.06 -1.10
N VAL A 42 -3.10 2.58 -1.82
CA VAL A 42 -4.44 3.16 -1.80
C VAL A 42 -5.51 2.07 -1.79
N ARG A 43 -6.66 2.39 -1.22
CA ARG A 43 -7.84 1.52 -1.17
C ARG A 43 -9.09 2.25 -1.63
N GLN A 44 -9.94 1.56 -2.38
CA GLN A 44 -11.31 2.01 -2.68
C GLN A 44 -12.25 0.81 -2.60
N GLY A 45 -13.05 0.73 -1.54
CA GLY A 45 -13.85 -0.46 -1.25
C GLY A 45 -12.97 -1.71 -1.13
N ARG A 46 -13.19 -2.70 -1.99
CA ARG A 46 -12.43 -3.97 -2.02
C ARG A 46 -11.20 -3.94 -2.94
N MET A 47 -10.90 -2.80 -3.55
CA MET A 47 -9.74 -2.64 -4.42
C MET A 47 -8.56 -2.12 -3.60
N LEU A 48 -7.45 -2.86 -3.62
CA LEU A 48 -6.17 -2.45 -3.06
C LEU A 48 -5.16 -2.29 -4.20
N ALA A 49 -4.46 -1.16 -4.24
CA ALA A 49 -3.37 -0.92 -5.17
C ALA A 49 -2.12 -0.48 -4.41
N THR A 50 -0.96 -0.97 -4.84
CA THR A 50 0.34 -0.60 -4.29
C THR A 50 1.31 -0.28 -5.43
N ALA A 51 2.19 0.70 -5.22
CA ALA A 51 3.27 1.05 -6.14
C ALA A 51 4.58 0.29 -5.87
N PHE A 52 4.61 -0.49 -4.79
CA PHE A 52 5.72 -1.34 -4.40
C PHE A 52 5.34 -2.82 -4.52
N HIS A 53 6.34 -3.69 -4.35
CA HIS A 53 6.22 -5.13 -4.43
C HIS A 53 6.19 -5.76 -3.03
N PRO A 54 5.02 -5.88 -2.37
CA PRO A 54 4.93 -6.52 -1.05
C PRO A 54 5.39 -7.99 -1.09
N GLU A 55 5.33 -8.64 -2.24
CA GLU A 55 5.66 -10.05 -2.47
C GLU A 55 7.17 -10.32 -2.53
N VAL A 56 7.98 -9.28 -2.77
CA VAL A 56 9.44 -9.38 -2.84
C VAL A 56 10.06 -9.31 -1.44
N THR A 57 9.23 -9.20 -0.40
CA THR A 57 9.65 -9.28 1.00
C THR A 57 9.16 -10.58 1.66
N GLY A 58 9.64 -10.87 2.86
CA GLY A 58 9.08 -11.93 3.70
C GLY A 58 7.81 -11.53 4.47
N ASP A 59 7.42 -10.26 4.42
CA ASP A 59 6.30 -9.72 5.19
C ASP A 59 4.96 -9.95 4.48
N ARG A 60 4.06 -10.67 5.15
CA ARG A 60 2.75 -11.06 4.60
C ARG A 60 1.61 -10.15 5.03
N ARG A 61 1.86 -9.11 5.83
CA ARG A 61 0.80 -8.27 6.42
C ARG A 61 -0.04 -7.55 5.36
N VAL A 62 0.57 -7.01 4.30
CA VAL A 62 -0.17 -6.38 3.18
C VAL A 62 -1.03 -7.40 2.42
N HIS A 63 -0.49 -8.61 2.17
CA HIS A 63 -1.26 -9.69 1.55
C HIS A 63 -2.44 -10.13 2.42
N LYS A 64 -2.22 -10.23 3.74
CA LYS A 64 -3.27 -10.55 4.70
C LYS A 64 -4.36 -9.47 4.71
N LEU A 65 -3.97 -8.19 4.73
CA LEU A 65 -4.91 -7.07 4.65
C LEU A 65 -5.78 -7.14 3.39
N PHE A 66 -5.19 -7.50 2.24
CA PHE A 66 -5.96 -7.71 1.01
C PHE A 66 -6.95 -8.87 1.15
N VAL A 67 -6.50 -10.05 1.60
CA VAL A 67 -7.36 -11.23 1.73
C VAL A 67 -8.50 -10.99 2.71
N ASP A 68 -8.21 -10.37 3.86
CA ASP A 68 -9.22 -10.05 4.88
C ASP A 68 -10.28 -9.07 4.34
N SER A 69 -9.93 -8.19 3.38
CA SER A 69 -10.88 -7.26 2.75
C SER A 69 -11.87 -7.90 1.76
N LEU A 70 -11.64 -9.16 1.38
CA LEU A 70 -12.52 -9.91 0.49
C LEU A 70 -13.67 -10.61 1.22
N LEU A 71 -13.53 -10.78 2.54
CA LEU A 71 -14.54 -11.35 3.43
C LEU A 71 -15.60 -10.31 3.79
#